data_AF-A0A6H9YHW9-F1
#
_entry.id   AF-A0A6H9YHW9-F1
#
_cell.length_a   1.000
_cell.length_b   1.000
_cell.length_c   1.000
_cell.angle_alpha   90.00
_cell.angle_beta   90.00
_cell.angle_gamma   90.00
#
_symmetry.space_group_name_H-M   'P 1'
#
loop_
_entity.id
_entity.type
_entity.pdbx_description
1 polymer ?
#
loop_
_entity_poly.entity_id
_entity_poly.type
_entity_poly.pdbx_seq_one_letter_code
_entity_poly.pdbx_strand_id
1 'polypeptide(L)'
;MSAAMAGAIGGLAGAALTGHRGRRAALTGAAAGAIGLGVAEAVARSRQRPGEIPALWQRIAMSGAMSAPLGWTAGRLGAGPLPVGTAAGMIAGALGVRPQKVALGPVVGAAVGGAYAGRRRNTGTRRTGAAAASGAAAAVTAVVAFRVLSALLFRDAQVSLVAERVKDLPFVVPLEAQSRYVGTSYVRELAKVMGGAYTPDTPDVGIVASLDELAGPDFDPAGVDPRVREFYEHTSRFTLDIVPEWRLWVRPGYLLYRTFLARPLGQANVPMNQRDVQRGMRSRIDTIIPDQSDVVTVRGWIRSFADTDEPIYVGIYTTYRHGDRGYVSVGFPLPQASFTATLVPQARPGGGLVLTSQSDLDQPGHYLTYIDADTRELTTLAVHGFAERLDVYVQDGELRAEHAFSVFSIPFLVLRYRMIRKPGH
;
A
#
# COMPACT_ATOMS: atom_id res chain seq x y z
N MET A 1 -0.33 -2.57 -24.46
CA MET A 1 0.03 -1.41 -25.30
C MET A 1 0.67 -1.92 -26.58
N SER A 2 0.23 -1.48 -27.75
CA SER A 2 0.72 -1.99 -29.04
C SER A 2 2.00 -1.26 -29.49
N ALA A 3 2.78 -1.89 -30.38
CA ALA A 3 3.93 -1.25 -31.01
C ALA A 3 3.56 0.04 -31.77
N ALA A 4 2.34 0.12 -32.31
CA ALA A 4 1.81 1.33 -32.94
C ALA A 4 1.66 2.49 -31.95
N MET A 5 1.10 2.23 -30.76
CA MET A 5 1.00 3.25 -29.70
C MET A 5 2.38 3.70 -29.22
N ALA A 6 3.30 2.75 -29.03
CA ALA A 6 4.68 3.06 -28.69
C ALA A 6 5.35 3.93 -29.78
N GLY A 7 5.13 3.61 -31.06
CA GLY A 7 5.60 4.43 -32.17
C GLY A 7 5.02 5.84 -32.17
N ALA A 8 3.72 6.01 -31.88
CA ALA A 8 3.11 7.33 -31.77
C ALA A 8 3.74 8.19 -30.65
N ILE A 9 3.93 7.59 -29.47
CA ILE A 9 4.59 8.27 -28.33
C ILE A 9 6.03 8.63 -28.68
N GLY A 10 6.77 7.71 -29.30
CA GLY A 10 8.14 7.92 -29.75
C GLY A 10 8.24 9.05 -30.78
N GLY A 11 7.30 9.11 -31.73
CA GLY A 11 7.26 10.15 -32.74
C GLY A 11 6.99 11.54 -32.16
N LEU A 12 6.04 11.66 -31.23
CA LEU A 12 5.80 12.90 -30.49
C LEU A 12 7.05 13.35 -29.72
N ALA A 13 7.73 12.41 -29.06
CA ALA A 13 8.95 12.71 -28.33
C ALA A 13 10.09 13.19 -29.25
N GLY A 14 10.29 12.50 -30.37
CA GLY A 14 11.30 12.87 -31.36
C GLY A 14 11.04 14.24 -31.99
N ALA A 15 9.79 14.56 -32.31
CA ALA A 15 9.39 15.89 -32.79
C ALA A 15 9.65 16.98 -31.74
N ALA A 16 9.28 16.72 -30.47
CA ALA A 16 9.49 17.64 -29.36
C ALA A 16 10.98 17.99 -29.16
N LEU A 17 11.88 17.00 -29.29
CA LEU A 17 13.32 17.21 -29.12
C LEU A 17 13.97 17.95 -30.30
N THR A 18 13.49 17.74 -31.52
CA THR A 18 14.15 18.21 -32.75
C THR A 18 13.48 19.42 -33.41
N GLY A 19 12.24 19.74 -33.03
CA GLY A 19 11.42 20.76 -33.70
C GLY A 19 12.03 22.17 -33.74
N HIS A 20 12.95 22.48 -32.84
CA HIS A 20 13.68 23.75 -32.83
C HIS A 20 14.59 23.98 -34.05
N ARG A 21 14.93 22.91 -34.79
CA ARG A 21 15.81 22.96 -35.97
C ARG A 21 15.04 23.07 -37.30
N GLY A 22 13.71 23.25 -37.23
CA GLY A 22 12.84 23.41 -38.41
C GLY A 22 12.05 22.14 -38.76
N ARG A 23 11.13 22.27 -39.73
CA ARG A 23 10.14 21.23 -40.09
C ARG A 23 10.78 19.91 -40.52
N ARG A 24 11.84 19.95 -41.33
CA ARG A 24 12.55 18.73 -41.77
C ARG A 24 13.13 17.96 -40.59
N ALA A 25 13.80 18.67 -39.67
CA ALA A 25 14.36 18.06 -38.47
C ALA A 25 13.27 17.45 -37.57
N ALA A 26 12.13 18.15 -37.41
CA ALA A 26 10.98 17.66 -36.67
C ALA A 26 10.42 16.34 -37.25
N LEU A 27 10.26 16.27 -38.58
CA LEU A 27 9.79 15.06 -39.26
C LEU A 27 10.80 13.92 -39.13
N THR A 28 12.10 14.19 -39.31
CA THR A 28 13.14 13.16 -39.12
C THR A 28 13.21 12.68 -37.68
N GLY A 29 13.06 13.58 -36.71
CA GLY A 29 13.03 13.23 -35.29
C GLY A 29 11.79 12.40 -34.96
N ALA A 30 10.62 12.75 -35.51
CA ALA A 30 9.40 11.99 -35.34
C ALA A 30 9.53 10.58 -35.92
N ALA A 31 10.05 10.44 -37.14
CA ALA A 31 10.29 9.13 -37.74
C ALA A 31 11.27 8.29 -36.92
N ALA A 32 12.42 8.86 -36.53
CA ALA A 32 13.42 8.17 -35.72
C ALA A 32 12.87 7.74 -34.35
N GLY A 33 12.12 8.63 -33.68
CA GLY A 33 11.49 8.32 -32.40
C GLY A 33 10.41 7.25 -32.51
N ALA A 34 9.58 7.30 -33.56
CA ALA A 34 8.54 6.31 -33.80
C ALA A 34 9.12 4.92 -34.10
N ILE A 35 10.14 4.85 -34.96
CA ILE A 35 10.85 3.61 -35.25
C ILE A 35 11.53 3.09 -33.98
N GLY A 36 12.30 3.94 -33.29
CA GLY A 36 13.05 3.54 -32.10
C GLY A 36 12.17 2.95 -31.01
N LEU A 37 11.08 3.66 -30.63
CA LEU A 37 10.22 3.20 -29.54
C LEU A 37 9.27 2.07 -29.98
N GLY A 38 8.86 2.05 -31.25
CA GLY A 38 8.08 0.95 -31.82
C GLY A 38 8.85 -0.37 -31.90
N VAL A 39 10.11 -0.33 -32.37
CA VAL A 39 11.02 -1.49 -32.38
C VAL A 39 11.33 -1.93 -30.95
N ALA A 40 11.60 -0.99 -30.05
CA ALA A 40 11.81 -1.29 -28.64
C ALA A 40 10.61 -2.02 -28.01
N GLU A 41 9.37 -1.59 -28.28
CA GLU A 41 8.18 -2.30 -27.80
C GLU A 41 8.06 -3.68 -28.43
N ALA A 42 8.28 -3.81 -29.74
CA ALA A 42 8.20 -5.10 -30.43
C ALA A 42 9.22 -6.11 -29.88
N VAL A 43 10.46 -5.67 -29.63
CA VAL A 43 11.51 -6.51 -29.03
C VAL A 43 11.21 -6.84 -27.58
N ALA A 44 10.69 -5.89 -26.80
CA ALA A 44 10.30 -6.16 -25.42
C ALA A 44 9.16 -7.20 -25.36
N ARG A 45 8.18 -7.11 -26.27
CA ARG A 45 7.03 -8.01 -26.36
C ARG A 45 7.42 -9.40 -26.85
N SER A 46 8.30 -9.52 -27.83
CA SER A 46 8.72 -10.83 -28.35
C SER A 46 9.50 -11.65 -27.32
N ARG A 47 10.08 -11.00 -26.32
CA ARG A 47 10.81 -11.64 -25.21
C ARG A 47 9.98 -11.78 -23.93
N GLN A 48 8.79 -11.19 -23.88
CA GLN A 48 7.95 -11.16 -22.68
C GLN A 48 7.19 -12.47 -22.54
N ARG A 49 7.25 -13.10 -21.36
CA ARG A 49 6.45 -14.28 -21.05
C ARG A 49 5.02 -13.89 -20.65
N PRO A 50 4.03 -14.80 -20.78
CA PRO A 50 2.70 -14.57 -20.21
C PRO A 50 2.78 -14.17 -18.73
N GLY A 51 1.99 -13.17 -18.31
CA GLY A 51 1.96 -12.68 -16.93
C GLY A 51 3.11 -11.73 -16.52
N GLU A 52 4.18 -11.62 -17.31
CA GLU A 52 5.25 -10.67 -17.01
C GLU A 52 4.86 -9.23 -17.36
N ILE A 53 5.51 -8.24 -16.74
CA ILE A 53 5.45 -6.84 -17.17
C ILE A 53 6.55 -6.55 -18.21
N PRO A 54 6.37 -5.55 -19.09
CA PRO A 54 7.39 -5.21 -20.08
C PRO A 54 8.77 -4.96 -19.45
N ALA A 55 9.82 -5.32 -20.19
CA ALA A 55 11.19 -5.20 -19.74
C ALA A 55 11.52 -3.80 -19.19
N LEU A 56 12.34 -3.74 -18.14
CA LEU A 56 12.63 -2.49 -17.42
C LEU A 56 13.14 -1.38 -18.34
N TRP A 57 14.10 -1.68 -19.22
CA TRP A 57 14.67 -0.72 -20.16
C TRP A 57 13.61 -0.08 -21.06
N GLN A 58 12.63 -0.87 -21.51
CA GLN A 58 11.53 -0.36 -22.34
C GLN A 58 10.59 0.54 -21.53
N ARG A 59 10.27 0.16 -20.29
CA ARG A 59 9.48 1.01 -19.38
C ARG A 59 10.17 2.36 -19.10
N ILE A 60 11.50 2.36 -18.97
CA ILE A 60 12.31 3.57 -18.80
C ILE A 60 12.24 4.44 -20.07
N ALA A 61 12.47 3.84 -21.25
CA ALA A 61 12.42 4.55 -22.52
C ALA A 61 11.04 5.18 -22.77
N MET A 62 9.96 4.42 -22.53
CA MET A 62 8.58 4.90 -22.64
C MET A 62 8.30 6.08 -21.70
N SER A 63 8.70 5.96 -20.43
CA SER A 63 8.51 7.03 -19.43
C SER A 63 9.24 8.33 -19.83
N GLY A 64 10.46 8.19 -20.36
CA GLY A 64 11.21 9.31 -20.92
C GLY A 64 10.47 9.95 -22.08
N ALA A 65 10.06 9.15 -23.08
CA ALA A 65 9.36 9.62 -24.27
C ALA A 65 8.05 10.38 -23.93
N MET A 66 7.26 9.85 -23.00
CA MET A 66 6.02 10.51 -22.55
C MET A 66 6.26 11.89 -21.90
N SER A 67 7.42 12.10 -21.28
CA SER A 67 7.76 13.38 -20.65
C SER A 67 8.19 14.46 -21.64
N ALA A 68 8.63 14.09 -22.84
CA ALA A 68 9.23 15.03 -23.80
C ALA A 68 8.24 16.10 -24.30
N PRO A 69 6.99 15.76 -24.70
CA PRO A 69 6.00 16.76 -25.10
C PRO A 69 5.61 17.69 -23.96
N LEU A 70 5.55 17.19 -22.72
CA LEU A 70 5.26 18.00 -21.54
C LEU A 70 6.37 19.02 -21.28
N GLY A 71 7.63 18.57 -21.33
CA GLY A 71 8.79 19.45 -21.21
C GLY A 71 8.89 20.48 -22.34
N TRP A 72 8.54 20.08 -23.57
CA TRP A 72 8.47 20.98 -24.72
C TRP A 72 7.44 22.09 -24.53
N THR A 73 6.23 21.72 -24.13
CA THR A 73 5.13 22.66 -23.88
C THR A 73 5.49 23.62 -22.76
N ALA A 74 6.03 23.13 -21.64
CA ALA A 74 6.49 23.99 -20.55
C ALA A 74 7.59 24.97 -21.01
N GLY A 75 8.56 24.50 -21.80
CA GLY A 75 9.60 25.37 -22.36
C GLY A 75 9.07 26.39 -23.36
N ARG A 76 8.00 26.06 -24.11
CA ARG A 76 7.29 26.99 -25.00
C ARG A 76 6.53 28.07 -24.22
N LEU A 77 5.99 27.72 -23.06
CA LEU A 77 5.34 28.63 -22.12
C LEU A 77 6.33 29.48 -21.30
N GLY A 78 7.63 29.35 -21.56
CA GLY A 78 8.67 30.17 -20.94
C GLY A 78 9.39 29.54 -19.74
N ALA A 79 9.03 28.31 -19.34
CA ALA A 79 9.73 27.64 -18.25
C ALA A 79 11.18 27.30 -18.65
N GLY A 80 12.12 27.56 -17.73
CA GLY A 80 13.52 27.17 -17.91
C GLY A 80 13.75 25.66 -17.76
N PRO A 81 14.92 25.14 -18.18
CA PRO A 81 15.25 23.72 -18.03
C PRO A 81 15.28 23.24 -16.57
N LEU A 82 15.68 24.12 -15.64
CA LEU A 82 15.70 23.82 -14.20
C LEU A 82 14.30 23.50 -13.64
N PRO A 83 13.31 24.41 -13.69
CA PRO A 83 11.98 24.10 -13.17
C PRO A 83 11.31 22.93 -13.92
N VAL A 84 11.54 22.78 -15.23
CA VAL A 84 11.03 21.64 -16.00
C VAL A 84 11.64 20.31 -15.53
N GLY A 85 12.96 20.26 -15.38
CA GLY A 85 13.67 19.07 -14.88
C GLY A 85 13.23 18.70 -13.46
N THR A 86 13.17 19.67 -12.55
CA THR A 86 12.73 19.46 -11.16
C THR A 86 11.29 18.94 -11.11
N ALA A 87 10.36 19.53 -11.87
CA ALA A 87 8.97 19.08 -11.90
C ALA A 87 8.82 17.67 -12.49
N ALA A 88 9.53 17.37 -13.59
CA ALA A 88 9.52 16.05 -14.19
C ALA A 88 10.08 14.98 -13.24
N GLY A 89 11.19 15.29 -12.55
CA GLY A 89 11.77 14.45 -11.51
C GLY A 89 10.83 14.26 -10.32
N MET A 90 10.16 15.31 -9.86
CA MET A 90 9.16 15.26 -8.79
C MET A 90 7.99 14.31 -9.12
N ILE A 91 7.41 14.45 -10.32
CA ILE A 91 6.32 13.59 -10.78
C ILE A 91 6.78 12.14 -10.88
N ALA A 92 7.96 11.89 -11.46
CA ALA A 92 8.52 10.54 -11.56
C ALA A 92 8.80 9.93 -10.18
N GLY A 93 9.29 10.74 -9.23
CA GLY A 93 9.50 10.38 -7.83
C GLY A 93 8.21 9.99 -7.12
N ALA A 94 7.18 10.83 -7.25
CA ALA A 94 5.86 10.61 -6.64
C ALA A 94 5.23 9.28 -7.08
N LEU A 95 5.35 8.91 -8.35
CA LEU A 95 4.87 7.64 -8.89
C LEU A 95 5.63 6.40 -8.35
N GLY A 96 6.78 6.60 -7.71
CA GLY A 96 7.60 5.51 -7.16
C GLY A 96 7.14 4.96 -5.82
N VAL A 97 6.19 5.62 -5.15
CA VAL A 97 5.56 5.32 -3.82
C VAL A 97 6.52 5.25 -2.63
N ARG A 98 7.76 4.75 -2.79
CA ARG A 98 8.83 4.76 -1.77
C ARG A 98 9.19 6.20 -1.37
N PRO A 99 9.19 6.56 -0.08
CA PRO A 99 9.56 7.90 0.38
C PRO A 99 10.93 8.35 -0.14
N GLN A 100 11.90 7.43 -0.20
CA GLN A 100 13.24 7.69 -0.74
C GLN A 100 13.20 8.02 -2.24
N LYS A 101 12.32 7.37 -3.02
CA LYS A 101 12.11 7.67 -4.45
C LYS A 101 11.44 9.03 -4.63
N VAL A 102 10.46 9.36 -3.78
CA VAL A 102 9.78 10.66 -3.76
C VAL A 102 10.77 11.79 -3.51
N ALA A 103 11.69 11.61 -2.55
CA ALA A 103 12.74 12.59 -2.24
C ALA A 103 13.83 12.69 -3.34
N LEU A 104 14.24 11.56 -3.92
CA LEU A 104 15.29 11.50 -4.94
C LEU A 104 14.86 12.18 -6.26
N GLY A 105 13.58 12.07 -6.63
CA GLY A 105 13.02 12.59 -7.88
C GLY A 105 13.35 14.06 -8.14
N PRO A 106 12.93 15.00 -7.26
CA PRO A 106 13.23 16.42 -7.39
C PRO A 106 14.72 16.73 -7.43
N VAL A 107 15.55 16.01 -6.67
CA VAL A 107 17.01 16.21 -6.62
C VAL A 107 17.66 15.86 -7.95
N VAL A 108 17.35 14.69 -8.50
CA VAL A 108 17.83 14.27 -9.83
C VAL A 108 17.33 15.22 -10.91
N GLY A 109 16.05 15.60 -10.83
CA GLY A 109 15.43 16.55 -11.74
C GLY A 109 16.12 17.92 -11.74
N ALA A 110 16.42 18.45 -10.55
CA ALA A 110 17.11 19.73 -10.38
C ALA A 110 18.55 19.68 -10.88
N ALA A 111 19.29 18.59 -10.62
CA ALA A 111 20.64 18.40 -11.12
C ALA A 111 20.68 18.38 -12.66
N VAL A 112 19.79 17.59 -13.28
CA VAL A 112 19.66 17.54 -14.75
C VAL A 112 19.25 18.90 -15.31
N GLY A 113 18.19 19.49 -14.76
CA GLY A 113 17.70 20.79 -15.22
C GLY A 113 18.73 21.91 -15.07
N GLY A 114 19.52 21.89 -13.99
CA GLY A 114 20.64 22.78 -13.76
C GLY A 114 21.76 22.62 -14.79
N ALA A 115 22.12 21.38 -15.14
CA ALA A 115 23.11 21.10 -16.19
C ALA A 115 22.67 21.65 -17.56
N TYR A 116 21.39 21.48 -17.93
CA TYR A 116 20.84 22.05 -19.16
C TYR A 116 20.76 23.58 -19.12
N ALA A 117 20.43 24.17 -17.96
CA ALA A 117 20.42 25.61 -17.78
C ALA A 117 21.83 26.22 -17.92
N GLY A 118 22.85 25.57 -17.34
CA GLY A 118 24.26 25.97 -17.47
C GLY A 118 24.75 25.94 -18.91
N ARG A 119 24.46 24.84 -19.65
CA ARG A 119 24.80 24.75 -21.08
C ARG A 119 24.17 25.87 -21.91
N ARG A 120 22.89 26.20 -21.66
CA ARG A 120 22.18 27.26 -22.38
C ARG A 120 22.77 28.66 -22.12
N ARG A 121 23.24 28.92 -20.91
CA ARG A 121 23.94 30.18 -20.60
C ARG A 121 25.23 30.32 -21.42
N ASN A 122 26.01 29.24 -21.51
CA ASN A 122 27.28 29.25 -22.24
C ASN A 122 27.10 29.39 -23.76
N THR A 123 25.98 28.94 -24.34
CA THR A 123 25.75 28.99 -25.80
C THR A 123 24.99 30.23 -26.28
N GLY A 124 24.68 31.19 -25.40
CA GLY A 124 24.05 32.48 -25.76
C GLY A 124 22.68 32.39 -26.46
N THR A 125 22.04 31.21 -26.47
CA THR A 125 20.93 30.92 -27.39
C THR A 125 19.58 31.38 -26.79
N ARG A 126 19.09 32.56 -27.24
CA ARG A 126 17.83 33.17 -26.79
C ARG A 126 16.58 32.83 -27.60
N ARG A 127 16.68 32.01 -28.66
CA ARG A 127 15.53 31.65 -29.51
C ARG A 127 14.48 30.83 -28.72
N THR A 128 13.21 31.19 -28.84
CA THR A 128 12.05 30.52 -28.21
C THR A 128 11.98 29.02 -28.54
N GLY A 129 12.32 28.63 -29.78
CA GLY A 129 12.42 27.22 -30.16
C GLY A 129 13.49 26.44 -29.39
N ALA A 130 14.62 27.07 -29.06
CA ALA A 130 15.68 26.45 -28.27
C ALA A 130 15.26 26.25 -26.80
N ALA A 131 14.41 27.13 -26.26
CA ALA A 131 13.83 26.97 -24.93
C ALA A 131 12.92 25.73 -24.85
N ALA A 132 12.00 25.56 -25.81
CA ALA A 132 11.11 24.40 -25.87
C ALA A 132 11.88 23.08 -26.01
N ALA A 133 12.87 23.00 -26.90
CA ALA A 133 13.70 21.80 -27.03
C ALA A 133 14.56 21.51 -25.78
N SER A 134 15.07 22.55 -25.12
CA SER A 134 15.80 22.38 -23.86
C SER A 134 14.92 21.88 -22.72
N GLY A 135 13.65 22.31 -22.67
CA GLY A 135 12.65 21.80 -21.73
C GLY A 135 12.32 20.33 -22.00
N ALA A 136 12.10 19.95 -23.26
CA ALA A 136 11.89 18.56 -23.67
C ALA A 136 13.06 17.66 -23.25
N ALA A 137 14.29 18.08 -23.55
CA ALA A 137 15.50 17.33 -23.21
C ALA A 137 15.72 17.22 -21.69
N ALA A 138 15.46 18.29 -20.94
CA ALA A 138 15.55 18.27 -19.48
C ALA A 138 14.53 17.32 -18.86
N ALA A 139 13.27 17.32 -19.32
CA ALA A 139 12.24 16.41 -18.84
C ALA A 139 12.59 14.93 -19.12
N VAL A 140 12.94 14.60 -20.38
CA VAL A 140 13.32 13.24 -20.78
C VAL A 140 14.51 12.76 -19.94
N THR A 141 15.55 13.56 -19.85
CA THR A 141 16.78 13.18 -19.14
C THR A 141 16.53 13.05 -17.65
N ALA A 142 15.72 13.93 -17.05
CA ALA A 142 15.37 13.86 -15.63
C ALA A 142 14.59 12.56 -15.32
N VAL A 143 13.57 12.24 -16.12
CA VAL A 143 12.77 11.02 -15.92
C VAL A 143 13.61 9.77 -16.15
N VAL A 144 14.41 9.71 -17.23
CA VAL A 144 15.26 8.55 -17.53
C VAL A 144 16.33 8.38 -16.46
N ALA A 145 17.06 9.44 -16.10
CA ALA A 145 18.10 9.40 -15.06
C ALA A 145 17.50 8.97 -13.72
N PHE A 146 16.37 9.55 -13.32
CA PHE A 146 15.68 9.15 -12.10
C PHE A 146 15.28 7.67 -12.14
N ARG A 147 14.67 7.19 -13.23
CA ARG A 147 14.23 5.80 -13.34
C ARG A 147 15.40 4.81 -13.33
N VAL A 148 16.51 5.15 -13.98
CA VAL A 148 17.75 4.35 -13.97
C VAL A 148 18.35 4.32 -12.57
N LEU A 149 18.58 5.48 -11.95
CA LEU A 149 19.08 5.58 -10.57
C LEU A 149 18.18 4.84 -9.59
N SER A 150 16.87 4.99 -9.73
CA SER A 150 15.86 4.35 -8.89
C SER A 150 15.90 2.82 -9.03
N ALA A 151 16.10 2.29 -10.24
CA ALA A 151 16.26 0.86 -10.46
C ALA A 151 17.59 0.32 -9.92
N LEU A 152 18.65 1.12 -9.94
CA LEU A 152 19.97 0.73 -9.42
C LEU A 152 20.02 0.74 -7.89
N LEU A 153 19.44 1.78 -7.27
CA LEU A 153 19.47 2.04 -5.83
C LEU A 153 18.38 1.31 -5.04
N PHE A 154 17.24 1.02 -5.66
CA PHE A 154 16.08 0.40 -5.00
C PHE A 154 15.64 -0.86 -5.74
N ARG A 155 16.40 -1.94 -5.54
CA ARG A 155 16.25 -3.20 -6.28
C ARG A 155 15.12 -4.09 -5.76
N ASP A 156 14.75 -3.96 -4.50
CA ASP A 156 13.76 -4.85 -3.88
C ASP A 156 12.38 -4.63 -4.51
N ALA A 157 11.67 -5.71 -4.78
CA ALA A 157 10.28 -5.64 -5.20
C ALA A 157 9.45 -4.96 -4.11
N GLN A 158 8.54 -4.06 -4.50
CA GLN A 158 7.51 -3.53 -3.59
C GLN A 158 6.32 -4.48 -3.51
N VAL A 159 6.09 -5.22 -4.60
CA VAL A 159 5.01 -6.18 -4.72
C VAL A 159 5.55 -7.38 -5.49
N SER A 160 5.25 -8.59 -5.02
CA SER A 160 5.55 -9.83 -5.75
C SER A 160 4.31 -10.71 -5.82
N LEU A 161 4.11 -11.36 -6.95
CA LEU A 161 3.11 -12.42 -7.08
C LEU A 161 3.60 -13.62 -6.25
N VAL A 162 2.79 -14.03 -5.28
CA VAL A 162 3.09 -15.17 -4.39
C VAL A 162 2.38 -16.42 -4.90
N ALA A 163 1.14 -16.26 -5.33
CA ALA A 163 0.32 -17.34 -5.85
C ALA A 163 -0.63 -16.81 -6.93
N GLU A 164 -0.91 -17.64 -7.92
CA GLU A 164 -1.86 -17.35 -9.00
C GLU A 164 -2.84 -18.50 -9.11
N ARG A 165 -4.14 -18.16 -9.08
CA ARG A 165 -5.26 -19.09 -9.26
C ARG A 165 -5.18 -20.34 -8.38
N VAL A 166 -4.96 -20.12 -7.08
CA VAL A 166 -4.93 -21.21 -6.07
C VAL A 166 -6.24 -21.26 -5.29
N LYS A 167 -6.62 -22.43 -4.79
CA LYS A 167 -7.89 -22.56 -4.04
C LYS A 167 -7.82 -22.04 -2.61
N ASP A 168 -6.67 -22.15 -1.97
CA ASP A 168 -6.50 -21.79 -0.56
C ASP A 168 -5.05 -21.37 -0.27
N LEU A 169 -4.89 -20.48 0.70
CA LEU A 169 -3.63 -20.02 1.25
C LEU A 169 -3.82 -19.77 2.75
N PRO A 170 -3.10 -20.49 3.63
CA PRO A 170 -3.37 -20.46 5.07
C PRO A 170 -3.10 -19.10 5.71
N PHE A 171 -2.17 -18.31 5.15
CA PHE A 171 -1.81 -16.97 5.59
C PHE A 171 -2.69 -15.86 4.99
N VAL A 172 -3.76 -16.20 4.26
CA VAL A 172 -4.70 -15.25 3.66
C VAL A 172 -6.07 -15.45 4.29
N VAL A 173 -6.80 -14.36 4.52
CA VAL A 173 -8.21 -14.41 4.93
C VAL A 173 -9.08 -13.98 3.74
N PRO A 174 -9.55 -14.93 2.91
CA PRO A 174 -10.19 -14.64 1.62
C PRO A 174 -11.69 -14.33 1.78
N LEU A 175 -12.02 -13.36 2.63
CA LEU A 175 -13.39 -12.92 2.88
C LEU A 175 -13.58 -11.51 2.30
N GLU A 176 -13.84 -11.40 1.01
CA GLU A 176 -14.06 -10.11 0.34
C GLU A 176 -15.42 -9.49 0.65
N ALA A 177 -15.54 -8.19 0.41
CA ALA A 177 -16.84 -7.53 0.40
C ALA A 177 -17.53 -7.69 -0.97
N GLN A 178 -18.83 -8.01 -0.93
CA GLN A 178 -19.69 -8.07 -2.12
C GLN A 178 -20.12 -6.67 -2.59
N SER A 179 -20.08 -5.68 -1.69
CA SER A 179 -20.41 -4.28 -1.96
C SER A 179 -19.16 -3.44 -2.18
N ARG A 180 -19.32 -2.30 -2.87
CA ARG A 180 -18.25 -1.29 -3.02
C ARG A 180 -17.87 -0.60 -1.70
N TYR A 181 -18.81 -0.57 -0.76
CA TYR A 181 -18.64 0.01 0.56
C TYR A 181 -18.76 -1.11 1.60
N VAL A 182 -17.70 -1.33 2.37
CA VAL A 182 -17.61 -2.40 3.37
C VAL A 182 -18.51 -2.07 4.57
N GLY A 183 -18.14 -1.00 5.30
CA GLY A 183 -18.95 -0.47 6.40
C GLY A 183 -19.20 -1.43 7.56
N THR A 184 -19.97 -0.97 8.53
CA THR A 184 -20.31 -1.72 9.76
C THR A 184 -21.31 -2.85 9.53
N SER A 185 -21.90 -2.95 8.32
CA SER A 185 -22.82 -4.01 7.91
C SER A 185 -22.13 -5.24 7.30
N TYR A 186 -20.83 -5.16 6.99
CA TYR A 186 -20.11 -6.20 6.25
C TYR A 186 -20.29 -7.61 6.82
N VAL A 187 -20.13 -7.80 8.14
CA VAL A 187 -20.19 -9.13 8.77
C VAL A 187 -21.59 -9.75 8.63
N ARG A 188 -22.65 -8.93 8.68
CA ARG A 188 -24.02 -9.37 8.43
C ARG A 188 -24.22 -9.84 7.00
N GLU A 189 -23.67 -9.12 6.03
CA GLU A 189 -23.77 -9.51 4.63
C GLU A 189 -22.94 -10.77 4.34
N LEU A 190 -21.77 -10.89 4.95
CA LEU A 190 -20.93 -12.09 4.87
C LEU A 190 -21.68 -13.33 5.40
N ALA A 191 -22.42 -13.20 6.50
CA ALA A 191 -23.20 -14.32 7.05
C ALA A 191 -24.25 -14.87 6.07
N LYS A 192 -24.87 -14.00 5.27
CA LYS A 192 -25.83 -14.43 4.22
C LYS A 192 -25.15 -15.22 3.11
N VAL A 193 -23.92 -14.84 2.74
CA VAL A 193 -23.13 -15.53 1.71
C VAL A 193 -22.63 -16.88 2.21
N MET A 194 -22.19 -16.95 3.48
CA MET A 194 -21.65 -18.17 4.07
C MET A 194 -22.74 -19.17 4.50
N GLY A 195 -23.99 -18.74 4.70
CA GLY A 195 -25.04 -19.57 5.28
C GLY A 195 -24.81 -19.80 6.77
N GLY A 196 -24.88 -18.73 7.57
CA GLY A 196 -24.73 -18.81 9.02
C GLY A 196 -25.54 -17.76 9.79
N ALA A 197 -25.76 -18.05 11.06
CA ALA A 197 -26.38 -17.16 12.02
C ALA A 197 -25.43 -16.00 12.38
N TYR A 198 -25.89 -14.78 12.10
CA TYR A 198 -25.20 -13.54 12.47
C TYR A 198 -25.63 -13.08 13.87
N THR A 199 -24.66 -12.78 14.74
CA THR A 199 -24.90 -12.13 16.04
C THR A 199 -24.07 -10.84 16.14
N PRO A 200 -24.71 -9.67 16.28
CA PRO A 200 -24.00 -8.42 16.50
C PRO A 200 -23.55 -8.26 17.96
N ASP A 201 -22.43 -7.55 18.18
CA ASP A 201 -21.97 -7.13 19.51
C ASP A 201 -21.97 -8.28 20.54
N THR A 202 -21.43 -9.43 20.14
CA THR A 202 -21.48 -10.67 20.92
C THR A 202 -20.76 -10.46 22.26
N PRO A 203 -21.42 -10.69 23.40
CA PRO A 203 -20.79 -10.54 24.71
C PRO A 203 -19.78 -11.66 24.95
N ASP A 204 -18.79 -11.37 25.79
CA ASP A 204 -17.81 -12.33 26.28
C ASP A 204 -17.04 -13.13 25.20
N VAL A 205 -16.61 -12.45 24.13
CA VAL A 205 -15.88 -13.06 23.01
C VAL A 205 -14.60 -12.29 22.71
N GLY A 206 -13.57 -13.01 22.29
CA GLY A 206 -12.29 -12.48 21.87
C GLY A 206 -12.12 -12.41 20.36
N ILE A 207 -11.04 -11.74 19.96
CA ILE A 207 -10.55 -11.77 18.57
C ILE A 207 -9.91 -13.11 18.21
N VAL A 208 -9.46 -13.87 19.21
CA VAL A 208 -9.02 -15.27 19.06
C VAL A 208 -9.84 -16.17 19.98
N ALA A 209 -9.95 -17.45 19.63
CA ALA A 209 -10.65 -18.44 20.45
C ALA A 209 -9.82 -18.85 21.67
N SER A 210 -8.53 -19.12 21.46
CA SER A 210 -7.56 -19.41 22.51
C SER A 210 -6.17 -18.94 22.09
N LEU A 211 -5.42 -18.34 23.01
CA LEU A 211 -4.01 -18.04 22.78
C LEU A 211 -3.14 -19.29 22.64
N ASP A 212 -3.63 -20.45 23.08
CA ASP A 212 -2.86 -21.70 23.02
C ASP A 212 -2.59 -22.13 21.57
N GLU A 213 -3.45 -21.73 20.62
CA GLU A 213 -3.27 -21.96 19.19
C GLU A 213 -2.02 -21.27 18.63
N LEU A 214 -1.56 -20.20 19.31
CA LEU A 214 -0.41 -19.41 18.93
C LEU A 214 0.93 -19.98 19.40
N ALA A 215 0.92 -21.07 20.18
CA ALA A 215 2.14 -21.69 20.70
C ALA A 215 3.14 -22.02 19.58
N GLY A 216 4.42 -21.74 19.86
CA GLY A 216 5.53 -22.07 18.96
C GLY A 216 6.88 -21.75 19.61
N PRO A 217 8.00 -21.95 18.89
CA PRO A 217 9.34 -21.80 19.46
C PRO A 217 9.65 -20.42 20.05
N ASP A 218 9.03 -19.35 19.55
CA ASP A 218 9.25 -17.98 20.01
C ASP A 218 8.14 -17.45 20.94
N PHE A 219 7.13 -18.28 21.25
CA PHE A 219 5.99 -17.88 22.06
C PHE A 219 5.37 -19.06 22.83
N ASP A 220 5.44 -18.96 24.16
CA ASP A 220 4.73 -19.84 25.08
C ASP A 220 3.51 -19.10 25.69
N PRO A 221 2.27 -19.50 25.36
CA PRO A 221 1.05 -18.92 25.90
C PRO A 221 0.92 -19.01 27.43
N ALA A 222 1.60 -19.95 28.08
CA ALA A 222 1.57 -20.10 29.54
C ALA A 222 2.33 -18.98 30.27
N GLY A 223 3.28 -18.33 29.59
CA GLY A 223 4.07 -17.21 30.13
C GLY A 223 3.39 -15.83 30.03
N VAL A 224 2.18 -15.75 29.46
CA VAL A 224 1.47 -14.49 29.22
C VAL A 224 0.74 -14.02 30.49
N ASP A 225 0.80 -12.72 30.78
CA ASP A 225 0.03 -12.12 31.88
C ASP A 225 -1.47 -12.39 31.67
N PRO A 226 -2.20 -12.86 32.68
CA PRO A 226 -3.62 -13.20 32.56
C PRO A 226 -4.49 -12.09 31.96
N ARG A 227 -4.16 -10.80 32.19
CA ARG A 227 -4.90 -9.67 31.62
C ARG A 227 -4.66 -9.51 30.12
N VAL A 228 -3.44 -9.81 29.65
CA VAL A 228 -3.12 -9.82 28.22
C VAL A 228 -3.88 -10.98 27.56
N ARG A 229 -3.86 -12.16 28.18
CA ARG A 229 -4.65 -13.31 27.71
C ARG A 229 -6.14 -13.00 27.63
N GLU A 230 -6.71 -12.47 28.72
CA GLU A 230 -8.12 -12.08 28.79
C GLU A 230 -8.48 -11.08 27.70
N PHE A 231 -7.61 -10.12 27.37
CA PHE A 231 -7.88 -9.19 26.29
C PHE A 231 -8.00 -9.85 24.91
N TYR A 232 -7.16 -10.84 24.60
CA TYR A 232 -7.21 -11.53 23.31
C TYR A 232 -8.40 -12.50 23.23
N GLU A 233 -8.67 -13.24 24.30
CA GLU A 233 -9.72 -14.27 24.36
C GLU A 233 -11.11 -13.72 24.71
N HIS A 234 -11.19 -12.51 25.30
CA HIS A 234 -12.42 -11.84 25.72
C HIS A 234 -12.41 -10.33 25.42
N THR A 235 -11.92 -9.94 24.24
CA THR A 235 -11.79 -8.55 23.80
C THR A 235 -13.07 -7.72 23.96
N SER A 236 -14.27 -8.31 23.81
CA SER A 236 -15.53 -7.59 23.97
C SER A 236 -15.77 -7.03 25.37
N ARG A 237 -15.07 -7.54 26.40
CA ARG A 237 -15.04 -7.02 27.77
C ARG A 237 -14.31 -5.68 27.91
N PHE A 238 -13.57 -5.23 26.89
CA PHE A 238 -12.73 -4.04 26.95
C PHE A 238 -13.26 -2.91 26.07
N THR A 239 -13.10 -1.68 26.55
CA THR A 239 -13.15 -0.45 25.76
C THR A 239 -11.72 -0.02 25.45
N LEU A 240 -11.51 0.50 24.24
CA LEU A 240 -10.18 0.92 23.79
C LEU A 240 -10.18 2.42 23.54
N ASP A 241 -9.30 3.13 24.25
CA ASP A 241 -8.95 4.51 23.93
C ASP A 241 -7.71 4.52 23.05
N ILE A 242 -7.76 5.26 21.94
CA ILE A 242 -6.69 5.30 20.94
C ILE A 242 -6.11 6.70 20.80
N VAL A 243 -4.79 6.81 20.89
CA VAL A 243 -4.05 8.04 20.60
C VAL A 243 -3.15 7.79 19.38
N PRO A 244 -3.48 8.36 18.20
CA PRO A 244 -2.67 8.19 16.99
C PRO A 244 -1.51 9.20 16.95
N GLU A 245 -0.29 8.70 16.83
CA GLU A 245 0.93 9.48 16.66
C GLU A 245 1.45 9.38 15.22
N TRP A 246 0.96 10.29 14.36
CA TRP A 246 1.40 10.39 12.97
C TRP A 246 2.69 11.20 12.83
N ARG A 247 3.65 10.65 12.06
CA ARG A 247 4.79 11.45 11.59
C ARG A 247 4.33 12.53 10.62
N LEU A 248 4.90 13.74 10.75
CA LEU A 248 4.48 14.92 9.98
C LEU A 248 4.59 14.73 8.46
N TRP A 249 5.60 14.01 8.00
CA TRP A 249 5.86 13.81 6.57
C TRP A 249 4.78 12.96 5.86
N VAL A 250 4.00 12.15 6.59
CA VAL A 250 2.95 11.29 6.02
C VAL A 250 1.59 11.97 5.94
N ARG A 251 1.32 12.94 6.80
CA ARG A 251 0.02 13.60 6.91
C ARG A 251 -0.60 14.04 5.57
N PRO A 252 0.10 14.74 4.66
CA PRO A 252 -0.51 15.18 3.40
C PRO A 252 -0.90 14.01 2.49
N GLY A 253 -0.03 13.00 2.37
CA GLY A 253 -0.31 11.81 1.56
C GLY A 253 -1.48 11.00 2.11
N TYR A 254 -1.53 10.85 3.43
CA TYR A 254 -2.62 10.15 4.08
C TYR A 254 -3.97 10.90 3.99
N LEU A 255 -3.99 12.24 3.98
CA LEU A 255 -5.24 12.99 3.72
C LEU A 255 -5.83 12.68 2.34
N LEU A 256 -4.98 12.57 1.31
CA LEU A 256 -5.40 12.17 -0.03
C LEU A 256 -5.91 10.73 -0.03
N TYR A 257 -5.15 9.81 0.55
CA TYR A 257 -5.57 8.41 0.70
C TYR A 257 -6.93 8.28 1.42
N ARG A 258 -7.08 8.99 2.55
CA ARG A 258 -8.29 9.00 3.36
C ARG A 258 -9.51 9.47 2.55
N THR A 259 -9.33 10.54 1.78
CA THR A 259 -10.41 11.19 1.03
C THR A 259 -10.84 10.38 -0.19
N PHE A 260 -9.87 9.85 -0.95
CA PHE A 260 -10.16 9.22 -2.25
C PHE A 260 -10.27 7.70 -2.20
N LEU A 261 -9.76 7.05 -1.15
CA LEU A 261 -9.75 5.59 -1.02
C LEU A 261 -10.44 5.13 0.27
N ALA A 262 -9.94 5.52 1.44
CA ALA A 262 -10.39 4.95 2.72
C ALA A 262 -11.88 5.19 2.98
N ARG A 263 -12.32 6.45 2.89
CA ARG A 263 -13.74 6.82 3.12
C ARG A 263 -14.70 6.22 2.09
N PRO A 264 -14.44 6.33 0.76
CA PRO A 264 -15.31 5.70 -0.23
C PRO A 264 -15.42 4.17 -0.10
N LEU A 265 -14.36 3.50 0.36
CA LEU A 265 -14.36 2.05 0.60
C LEU A 265 -14.99 1.66 1.94
N GLY A 266 -15.02 2.56 2.92
CA GLY A 266 -15.47 2.28 4.28
C GLY A 266 -14.46 1.43 5.07
N GLN A 267 -13.16 1.55 4.77
CA GLN A 267 -12.06 0.80 5.38
C GLN A 267 -10.84 1.68 5.63
N ALA A 268 -10.02 1.31 6.64
CA ALA A 268 -8.72 1.92 6.94
C ALA A 268 -8.73 3.45 7.14
N ASN A 269 -9.81 3.99 7.71
CA ASN A 269 -10.02 5.40 8.02
C ASN A 269 -9.54 5.73 9.44
N VAL A 270 -8.24 5.52 9.70
CA VAL A 270 -7.61 5.76 11.02
C VAL A 270 -7.66 7.26 11.39
N PRO A 271 -7.99 7.61 12.65
CA PRO A 271 -8.03 8.99 13.15
C PRO A 271 -6.72 9.77 12.94
N MET A 272 -6.79 11.04 12.53
CA MET A 272 -5.60 11.88 12.31
C MET A 272 -5.38 12.97 13.34
N ASN A 273 -6.47 13.45 13.95
CA ASN A 273 -6.46 14.67 14.72
C ASN A 273 -7.10 14.44 16.08
N GLN A 274 -6.78 15.31 17.03
CA GLN A 274 -7.37 15.28 18.37
C GLN A 274 -8.90 15.39 18.34
N ARG A 275 -9.47 16.10 17.35
CA ARG A 275 -10.92 16.12 17.11
C ARG A 275 -11.49 14.75 16.77
N ASP A 276 -10.81 13.96 15.93
CA ASP A 276 -11.25 12.60 15.58
C ASP A 276 -11.19 11.67 16.81
N VAL A 277 -10.20 11.87 17.69
CA VAL A 277 -10.08 11.13 18.96
C VAL A 277 -11.21 11.51 19.93
N GLN A 278 -11.55 12.79 20.01
CA GLN A 278 -12.62 13.31 20.87
C GLN A 278 -14.02 12.84 20.48
N ARG A 279 -14.23 12.36 19.24
CA ARG A 279 -15.51 11.80 18.80
C ARG A 279 -15.87 10.49 19.51
N GLY A 280 -14.90 9.86 20.17
CA GLY A 280 -15.06 8.53 20.77
C GLY A 280 -15.15 7.43 19.71
N MET A 281 -14.90 6.19 20.13
CA MET A 281 -14.91 5.02 19.26
C MET A 281 -15.85 3.97 19.82
N ARG A 282 -16.72 3.42 18.97
CA ARG A 282 -17.45 2.19 19.28
C ARG A 282 -16.64 1.01 18.76
N SER A 283 -16.39 0.05 19.65
CA SER A 283 -15.70 -1.20 19.35
C SER A 283 -16.62 -2.37 19.70
N ARG A 284 -16.93 -3.22 18.72
CA ARG A 284 -17.74 -4.42 18.92
C ARG A 284 -17.22 -5.60 18.10
N ILE A 285 -17.50 -6.80 18.56
CA ILE A 285 -17.23 -8.03 17.81
C ILE A 285 -18.55 -8.61 17.35
N ASP A 286 -18.70 -8.76 16.05
CA ASP A 286 -19.81 -9.46 15.44
C ASP A 286 -19.35 -10.88 15.08
N THR A 287 -20.18 -11.88 15.35
CA THR A 287 -19.84 -13.29 15.11
C THR A 287 -20.73 -13.93 14.06
N ILE A 288 -20.18 -14.89 13.32
CA ILE A 288 -20.94 -15.78 12.44
C ILE A 288 -20.73 -17.22 12.90
N ILE A 289 -21.84 -17.89 13.14
CA ILE A 289 -21.90 -19.31 13.48
C ILE A 289 -22.60 -20.02 12.30
N PRO A 290 -21.93 -20.96 11.60
CA PRO A 290 -22.56 -21.70 10.50
C PRO A 290 -23.79 -22.49 10.99
N ASP A 291 -24.82 -22.63 10.16
CA ASP A 291 -26.10 -23.25 10.56
C ASP A 291 -25.97 -24.71 11.04
N GLN A 292 -24.84 -25.37 10.78
CA GLN A 292 -24.56 -26.77 11.12
C GLN A 292 -23.50 -26.94 12.23
N SER A 293 -23.12 -25.85 12.91
CA SER A 293 -22.08 -25.84 13.94
C SER A 293 -22.48 -24.93 15.08
N ASP A 294 -22.08 -25.25 16.31
CA ASP A 294 -22.19 -24.34 17.45
C ASP A 294 -20.89 -23.51 17.66
N VAL A 295 -19.89 -23.70 16.78
CA VAL A 295 -18.59 -23.05 16.89
C VAL A 295 -18.56 -21.78 16.03
N VAL A 296 -18.19 -20.66 16.67
CA VAL A 296 -17.95 -19.38 15.99
C VAL A 296 -16.85 -19.56 14.94
N THR A 297 -17.23 -19.41 13.67
CA THR A 297 -16.33 -19.55 12.52
C THR A 297 -15.71 -18.22 12.12
N VAL A 298 -16.45 -17.11 12.28
CA VAL A 298 -15.95 -15.77 11.95
C VAL A 298 -16.10 -14.84 13.14
N ARG A 299 -15.02 -14.13 13.46
CA ARG A 299 -14.96 -13.06 14.45
C ARG A 299 -14.62 -11.75 13.74
N GLY A 300 -15.63 -10.92 13.49
CA GLY A 300 -15.46 -9.62 12.85
C GLY A 300 -15.33 -8.51 13.88
N TRP A 301 -14.13 -7.95 14.02
CA TRP A 301 -13.91 -6.79 14.87
C TRP A 301 -14.20 -5.51 14.10
N ILE A 302 -15.25 -4.81 14.52
CA ILE A 302 -15.73 -3.58 13.90
C ILE A 302 -15.41 -2.41 14.81
N ARG A 303 -14.77 -1.38 14.24
CA ARG A 303 -14.55 -0.09 14.90
C ARG A 303 -15.14 1.04 14.07
N SER A 304 -15.96 1.87 14.70
CA SER A 304 -16.58 3.06 14.09
C SER A 304 -16.50 4.27 15.02
N PHE A 305 -16.64 5.47 14.45
CA PHE A 305 -16.77 6.70 15.25
C PHE A 305 -18.11 6.68 15.99
N ALA A 306 -18.09 6.95 17.31
CA ALA A 306 -19.27 6.77 18.16
C ALA A 306 -20.44 7.71 17.80
N ASP A 307 -20.15 8.87 17.21
CA ASP A 307 -21.13 9.91 16.87
C ASP A 307 -21.87 9.69 15.54
N THR A 308 -21.28 8.95 14.60
CA THR A 308 -21.74 8.87 13.20
C THR A 308 -21.84 7.45 12.65
N ASP A 309 -21.31 6.47 13.38
CA ASP A 309 -21.06 5.10 12.90
C ASP A 309 -20.19 5.04 11.62
N GLU A 310 -19.48 6.12 11.26
CA GLU A 310 -18.50 6.11 10.17
C GLU A 310 -17.42 5.06 10.50
N PRO A 311 -17.19 4.06 9.64
CA PRO A 311 -16.26 2.97 9.93
C PRO A 311 -14.83 3.50 9.96
N ILE A 312 -14.08 3.05 10.96
CA ILE A 312 -12.62 3.22 11.03
C ILE A 312 -11.98 2.03 10.30
N TYR A 313 -12.31 0.80 10.72
CA TYR A 313 -12.03 -0.42 9.98
C TYR A 313 -12.85 -1.60 10.52
N VAL A 314 -13.00 -2.59 9.66
CA VAL A 314 -13.50 -3.93 9.93
C VAL A 314 -12.37 -4.91 9.63
N GLY A 315 -12.09 -5.81 10.57
CA GLY A 315 -11.10 -6.87 10.41
C GLY A 315 -11.68 -8.22 10.83
N ILE A 316 -11.47 -9.25 10.02
CA ILE A 316 -11.76 -10.64 10.39
C ILE A 316 -10.50 -11.26 10.97
N TYR A 317 -10.55 -11.62 12.25
CA TYR A 317 -9.43 -12.26 12.93
C TYR A 317 -9.57 -13.77 12.84
N THR A 318 -8.47 -14.42 12.47
CA THR A 318 -8.34 -15.87 12.50
C THR A 318 -6.96 -16.25 13.01
N THR A 319 -6.88 -17.46 13.52
CA THR A 319 -5.66 -18.13 13.94
C THR A 319 -5.49 -19.37 13.10
N TYR A 320 -4.25 -19.68 12.74
CA TYR A 320 -3.93 -20.93 12.07
C TYR A 320 -2.54 -21.38 12.45
N ARG A 321 -2.25 -22.66 12.21
CA ARG A 321 -0.96 -23.26 12.48
C ARG A 321 -0.27 -23.66 11.19
N HIS A 322 1.02 -23.43 11.12
CA HIS A 322 1.89 -23.90 10.04
C HIS A 322 3.18 -24.42 10.65
N GLY A 323 3.47 -25.71 10.43
CA GLY A 323 4.56 -26.40 11.13
C GLY A 323 4.32 -26.45 12.64
N ASP A 324 5.33 -26.05 13.42
CA ASP A 324 5.31 -26.01 14.88
C ASP A 324 4.82 -24.66 15.44
N ARG A 325 4.36 -23.74 14.59
CA ARG A 325 4.02 -22.35 14.95
C ARG A 325 2.57 -22.02 14.68
N GLY A 326 2.00 -21.19 15.57
CA GLY A 326 0.74 -20.52 15.34
C GLY A 326 0.93 -19.08 14.87
N TYR A 327 -0.04 -18.59 14.11
CA TYR A 327 -0.06 -17.24 13.53
C TYR A 327 -1.43 -16.60 13.73
N VAL A 328 -1.45 -15.27 13.76
CA VAL A 328 -2.69 -14.48 13.70
C VAL A 328 -2.77 -13.87 12.32
N SER A 329 -3.87 -14.09 11.61
CA SER A 329 -4.17 -13.40 10.35
C SER A 329 -5.39 -12.53 10.50
N VAL A 330 -5.30 -11.32 9.97
CA VAL A 330 -6.37 -10.33 9.99
C VAL A 330 -6.73 -9.96 8.55
N GLY A 331 -7.93 -10.35 8.12
CA GLY A 331 -8.49 -9.99 6.83
C GLY A 331 -9.20 -8.65 6.87
N PHE A 332 -8.73 -7.69 6.09
CA PHE A 332 -9.40 -6.43 5.83
C PHE A 332 -10.14 -6.55 4.48
N PRO A 333 -11.46 -6.76 4.49
CA PRO A 333 -12.24 -6.96 3.27
C PRO A 333 -12.16 -5.75 2.34
N LEU A 334 -12.09 -6.01 1.04
CA LEU A 334 -12.18 -5.03 -0.03
C LEU A 334 -13.20 -5.53 -1.08
N PRO A 335 -13.70 -4.67 -1.99
CA PRO A 335 -14.55 -5.13 -3.07
C PRO A 335 -13.78 -6.13 -3.97
N GLN A 336 -14.28 -7.37 -4.08
CA GLN A 336 -13.65 -8.46 -4.86
C GLN A 336 -12.19 -8.79 -4.47
N ALA A 337 -11.75 -8.38 -3.29
CA ALA A 337 -10.41 -8.62 -2.80
C ALA A 337 -10.36 -8.65 -1.27
N SER A 338 -9.24 -9.08 -0.72
CA SER A 338 -8.94 -8.98 0.70
C SER A 338 -7.51 -8.50 0.88
N PHE A 339 -7.31 -7.53 1.79
CA PHE A 339 -5.99 -7.19 2.28
C PHE A 339 -5.77 -7.92 3.59
N THR A 340 -4.86 -8.90 3.64
CA THR A 340 -4.58 -9.67 4.84
C THR A 340 -3.26 -9.24 5.46
N ALA A 341 -3.24 -9.07 6.77
CA ALA A 341 -2.00 -8.98 7.55
C ALA A 341 -1.83 -10.25 8.39
N THR A 342 -0.69 -10.91 8.23
CA THR A 342 -0.35 -12.14 8.97
C THR A 342 0.82 -11.85 9.89
N LEU A 343 0.64 -12.18 11.16
CA LEU A 343 1.51 -11.79 12.26
C LEU A 343 2.00 -13.03 12.99
N VAL A 344 3.30 -13.05 13.28
CA VAL A 344 3.91 -14.06 14.16
C VAL A 344 3.89 -13.55 15.60
N PRO A 345 3.51 -14.40 16.57
CA PRO A 345 3.58 -14.09 17.99
C PRO A 345 5.01 -14.20 18.51
N GLN A 346 5.37 -13.29 19.41
CA GLN A 346 6.64 -13.27 20.12
C GLN A 346 6.39 -12.95 21.59
N ALA A 347 7.03 -13.70 22.48
CA ALA A 347 6.98 -13.42 23.91
C ALA A 347 7.64 -12.07 24.22
N ARG A 348 7.03 -11.30 25.12
CA ARG A 348 7.60 -10.05 25.63
C ARG A 348 7.99 -10.23 27.10
N PRO A 349 9.16 -9.74 27.52
CA PRO A 349 9.50 -9.66 28.94
C PRO A 349 8.37 -8.99 29.76
N GLY A 350 8.06 -9.57 30.91
CA GLY A 350 6.94 -9.13 31.76
C GLY A 350 5.56 -9.67 31.35
N GLY A 351 5.50 -10.76 30.57
CA GLY A 351 4.26 -11.46 30.24
C GLY A 351 3.40 -10.77 29.17
N GLY A 352 3.97 -9.85 28.40
CA GLY A 352 3.28 -9.26 27.25
C GLY A 352 3.34 -10.15 26.01
N LEU A 353 2.61 -9.74 24.97
CA LEU A 353 2.59 -10.39 23.66
C LEU A 353 2.88 -9.36 22.57
N VAL A 354 3.83 -9.69 21.70
CA VAL A 354 4.09 -8.96 20.47
C VAL A 354 3.57 -9.77 19.29
N LEU A 355 2.74 -9.16 18.45
CA LEU A 355 2.37 -9.68 17.14
C LEU A 355 3.08 -8.82 16.07
N THR A 356 3.87 -9.43 15.20
CA THR A 356 4.65 -8.69 14.20
C THR A 356 4.55 -9.29 12.81
N SER A 357 4.46 -8.44 11.79
CA SER A 357 4.58 -8.86 10.39
C SER A 357 6.05 -8.86 9.93
N GLN A 358 6.97 -8.34 10.74
CA GLN A 358 8.40 -8.31 10.44
C GLN A 358 9.04 -9.61 10.92
N SER A 359 9.39 -10.47 9.98
CA SER A 359 10.02 -11.75 10.23
C SER A 359 10.79 -12.21 8.99
N ASP A 360 11.76 -13.10 9.19
CA ASP A 360 12.42 -13.83 8.10
C ASP A 360 11.64 -15.11 7.70
N LEU A 361 10.55 -15.41 8.39
CA LEU A 361 9.61 -16.48 8.06
C LEU A 361 8.81 -16.13 6.80
N ASP A 362 8.28 -17.16 6.12
CA ASP A 362 7.55 -17.03 4.86
C ASP A 362 6.07 -16.67 5.00
N GLN A 363 5.50 -16.91 6.19
CA GLN A 363 4.09 -16.64 6.50
C GLN A 363 3.77 -15.19 6.92
N PRO A 364 4.57 -14.52 7.77
CA PRO A 364 4.25 -13.17 8.24
C PRO A 364 4.44 -12.13 7.14
N GLY A 365 3.48 -11.21 7.03
CA GLY A 365 3.52 -10.19 5.99
C GLY A 365 2.16 -9.59 5.68
N HIS A 366 2.12 -8.82 4.61
CA HIS A 366 0.91 -8.18 4.11
C HIS A 366 0.61 -8.66 2.69
N TYR A 367 -0.64 -9.03 2.45
CA TYR A 367 -1.05 -9.69 1.22
C TYR A 367 -2.28 -9.01 0.65
N LEU A 368 -2.22 -8.60 -0.61
CA LEU A 368 -3.39 -8.19 -1.37
C LEU A 368 -3.82 -9.38 -2.24
N THR A 369 -4.98 -9.93 -1.94
CA THR A 369 -5.53 -11.10 -2.63
C THR A 369 -6.76 -10.70 -3.43
N TYR A 370 -6.68 -10.90 -4.75
CA TYR A 370 -7.85 -10.89 -5.62
C TYR A 370 -8.55 -12.24 -5.52
N ILE A 371 -9.89 -12.22 -5.52
CA ILE A 371 -10.71 -13.42 -5.40
C ILE A 371 -11.61 -13.48 -6.63
N ASP A 372 -11.44 -14.52 -7.44
CA ASP A 372 -12.24 -14.73 -8.64
C ASP A 372 -13.71 -14.98 -8.28
N ALA A 373 -14.61 -14.28 -8.95
CA ALA A 373 -16.04 -14.28 -8.58
C ALA A 373 -16.71 -15.63 -8.86
N ASP A 374 -16.29 -16.34 -9.91
CA ASP A 374 -16.94 -17.56 -10.36
C ASP A 374 -16.26 -18.80 -9.76
N THR A 375 -14.93 -18.84 -9.82
CA THR A 375 -14.13 -20.00 -9.42
C THR A 375 -13.70 -19.96 -7.96
N ARG A 376 -13.77 -18.79 -7.32
CA ARG A 376 -13.24 -18.53 -5.97
C ARG A 376 -11.72 -18.70 -5.85
N GLU A 377 -11.01 -18.82 -6.97
CA GLU A 377 -9.56 -18.93 -6.99
C GLU A 377 -8.90 -17.62 -6.54
N LEU A 378 -7.83 -17.75 -5.78
CA LEU A 378 -7.06 -16.67 -5.18
C LEU A 378 -5.87 -16.32 -6.07
N THR A 379 -5.67 -15.03 -6.30
CA THR A 379 -4.42 -14.50 -6.86
C THR A 379 -3.85 -13.49 -5.89
N THR A 380 -2.69 -13.81 -5.31
CA THR A 380 -2.17 -13.13 -4.12
C THR A 380 -0.84 -12.46 -4.40
N LEU A 381 -0.79 -11.18 -4.02
CA LEU A 381 0.39 -10.33 -4.09
C LEU A 381 0.90 -10.06 -2.67
N ALA A 382 2.17 -10.34 -2.39
CA ALA A 382 2.82 -9.85 -1.19
C ALA A 382 3.14 -8.36 -1.35
N VAL A 383 2.80 -7.56 -0.36
CA VAL A 383 3.05 -6.11 -0.30
C VAL A 383 4.27 -5.88 0.60
N HIS A 384 5.42 -5.73 -0.03
CA HIS A 384 6.71 -5.58 0.63
C HIS A 384 6.93 -4.16 1.14
N GLY A 385 7.63 -4.09 2.26
CA GLY A 385 8.00 -2.83 2.89
C GLY A 385 6.90 -2.21 3.74
N PHE A 386 5.66 -2.67 3.70
CA PHE A 386 4.69 -2.34 4.74
C PHE A 386 4.84 -3.33 5.89
N ALA A 387 4.97 -2.81 7.10
CA ALA A 387 5.20 -3.65 8.25
C ALA A 387 4.54 -3.09 9.50
N GLU A 388 4.02 -3.99 10.33
CA GLU A 388 3.35 -3.66 11.57
C GLU A 388 3.86 -4.50 12.74
N ARG A 389 3.78 -3.91 13.93
CA ARG A 389 4.11 -4.53 15.21
C ARG A 389 3.09 -4.06 16.24
N LEU A 390 2.31 -4.97 16.79
CA LEU A 390 1.39 -4.75 17.90
C LEU A 390 2.02 -5.33 19.16
N ASP A 391 2.39 -4.48 20.11
CA ASP A 391 2.94 -4.84 21.42
C ASP A 391 1.87 -4.60 22.49
N VAL A 392 1.36 -5.67 23.12
CA VAL A 392 0.37 -5.62 24.20
C VAL A 392 1.02 -6.04 25.51
N TYR A 393 0.88 -5.19 26.53
CA TYR A 393 1.54 -5.39 27.81
C TYR A 393 0.82 -4.71 28.96
N VAL A 394 1.17 -5.10 30.18
CA VAL A 394 0.73 -4.40 31.39
C VAL A 394 1.81 -3.43 31.84
N GLN A 395 1.39 -2.21 32.17
CA GLN A 395 2.24 -1.19 32.80
C GLN A 395 1.44 -0.48 33.89
N ASP A 396 2.03 -0.34 35.07
CA ASP A 396 1.40 0.32 36.23
C ASP A 396 0.02 -0.25 36.59
N GLY A 397 -0.15 -1.56 36.40
CA GLY A 397 -1.43 -2.26 36.63
C GLY A 397 -2.46 -2.10 35.50
N GLU A 398 -2.21 -1.25 34.52
CA GLU A 398 -3.10 -1.00 33.38
C GLU A 398 -2.68 -1.79 32.14
N LEU A 399 -3.65 -2.25 31.37
CA LEU A 399 -3.41 -2.91 30.08
C LEU A 399 -3.20 -1.85 28.99
N ARG A 400 -2.06 -1.91 28.30
CA ARG A 400 -1.63 -0.96 27.26
C ARG A 400 -1.21 -1.70 26.01
N ALA A 401 -1.33 -1.02 24.87
CA ALA A 401 -0.76 -1.53 23.63
C ALA A 401 -0.14 -0.43 22.79
N GLU A 402 0.92 -0.77 22.08
CA GLU A 402 1.53 0.06 21.06
C GLU A 402 1.46 -0.67 19.72
N HIS A 403 0.79 -0.08 18.74
CA HIS A 403 0.72 -0.61 17.38
C HIS A 403 1.49 0.30 16.45
N ALA A 404 2.71 -0.11 16.13
CA ALA A 404 3.65 0.63 15.30
C ALA A 404 3.57 0.15 13.85
N PHE A 405 3.47 1.10 12.93
CA PHE A 405 3.50 0.87 11.49
C PHE A 405 4.70 1.55 10.86
N SER A 406 5.32 0.85 9.91
CA SER A 406 6.45 1.32 9.14
C SER A 406 6.28 1.04 7.66
N VAL A 407 6.88 1.88 6.84
CA VAL A 407 6.92 1.74 5.39
C VAL A 407 8.36 1.84 4.92
N PHE A 408 8.87 0.81 4.27
CA PHE A 408 10.28 0.61 3.92
C PHE A 408 11.23 0.87 5.10
N SER A 409 10.90 0.27 6.25
CA SER A 409 11.61 0.41 7.53
C SER A 409 11.62 1.83 8.11
N ILE A 410 10.80 2.75 7.58
CA ILE A 410 10.61 4.10 8.12
C ILE A 410 9.31 4.10 8.93
N PRO A 411 9.36 4.30 10.26
CA PRO A 411 8.16 4.42 11.07
C PRO A 411 7.32 5.62 10.63
N PHE A 412 6.00 5.44 10.49
CA PHE A 412 5.11 6.54 10.10
C PHE A 412 3.91 6.77 11.01
N LEU A 413 3.48 5.75 11.74
CA LEU A 413 2.33 5.81 12.64
C LEU A 413 2.60 4.91 13.85
N VAL A 414 2.28 5.41 15.03
CA VAL A 414 2.13 4.58 16.24
C VAL A 414 0.74 4.85 16.81
N LEU A 415 -0.01 3.79 17.09
CA LEU A 415 -1.29 3.87 17.79
C LEU A 415 -1.04 3.42 19.22
N ARG A 416 -1.24 4.32 20.18
CA ARG A 416 -1.16 3.99 21.60
C ARG A 416 -2.56 3.70 22.11
N TYR A 417 -2.72 2.53 22.70
CA TYR A 417 -3.97 2.07 23.26
C TYR A 417 -3.92 2.01 24.77
N ARG A 418 -5.01 2.46 25.39
CA ARG A 418 -5.37 2.10 26.75
C ARG A 418 -6.59 1.20 26.68
N MET A 419 -6.48 0.00 27.25
CA MET A 419 -7.58 -0.97 27.29
C MET A 419 -8.18 -0.96 28.69
N ILE A 420 -9.44 -0.54 28.77
CA ILE A 420 -10.18 -0.39 30.02
C ILE A 420 -11.27 -1.45 30.06
N ARG A 421 -11.28 -2.27 31.10
CA ARG A 421 -12.34 -3.27 31.31
C ARG A 421 -13.68 -2.56 31.52
N LYS A 422 -14.71 -2.99 30.81
CA LYS A 422 -16.08 -2.46 30.95
C LYS A 422 -16.63 -2.84 32.33
N PRO A 423 -17.41 -1.96 32.99
CA PRO A 423 -18.07 -2.31 34.24
C PRO A 423 -19.03 -3.48 34.04
N GLY A 424 -19.02 -4.46 34.95
CA GLY A 424 -19.97 -5.59 34.95
C GLY A 424 -19.48 -6.90 34.32
N HIS A 425 -18.20 -6.98 33.95
CA HIS A 425 -17.55 -8.22 33.54
C HIS A 425 -16.37 -8.54 34.43
#